data_AF-A0A7K0NZ99-F1
#
_entry.id   AF-A0A7K0NZ99-F1
#
_cell.length_a   1.000
_cell.length_b   1.000
_cell.length_c   1.000
_cell.angle_alpha   90.00
_cell.angle_beta   90.00
_cell.angle_gamma   90.00
#
_symmetry.space_group_name_H-M   'P 1'
#
loop_
_entity.id
_entity.type
_entity.pdbx_description
1 polymer ?
#
loop_
_entity_poly.entity_id
_entity_poly.type
_entity_poly.pdbx_seq_one_letter_code
_entity_poly.pdbx_strand_id
1 'polypeptide(L)'
;MIHDDRPTLDNWLEPPHLHWSLRHARELIPTALVRRGESIRALRDDPDDGLLDLEFVGHQGRRSIGTWLQTTEVDSLTVLRGESVVLEWRAPDVRADDVHLLFSVTKSITSLL
;
A
#
# COMPACT_ATOMS: atom_id res chain seq x y z
N MET A 1 -2.72 2.62 19.34
CA MET A 1 -1.64 2.72 20.35
C MET A 1 -0.37 3.01 19.61
N ILE A 2 0.32 4.10 19.93
CA ILE A 2 1.67 4.34 19.42
C ILE A 2 2.59 3.53 20.34
N HIS A 3 3.24 2.49 19.80
CA HIS A 3 4.28 1.78 20.54
C HIS A 3 5.49 2.72 20.62
N ASP A 4 5.91 3.04 21.85
CA ASP A 4 6.95 4.02 22.17
C ASP A 4 8.37 3.57 21.77
N ASP A 5 8.52 2.32 21.28
CA ASP A 5 9.77 1.77 20.79
C ASP A 5 9.82 1.78 19.26
N ARG A 6 10.72 2.61 18.71
CA ARG A 6 11.06 2.57 17.29
C ARG A 6 11.69 1.20 16.95
N PRO A 7 11.27 0.56 15.84
CA PRO A 7 11.84 -0.72 15.46
C PRO A 7 13.32 -0.64 15.11
N THR A 8 13.96 -1.78 15.18
CA THR A 8 15.36 -2.02 14.82
C THR A 8 15.43 -2.97 13.63
N LEU A 9 16.62 -3.14 13.05
CA LEU A 9 16.83 -4.13 11.98
C LEU A 9 16.54 -5.57 12.43
N ASP A 10 16.53 -5.85 13.72
CA ASP A 10 16.28 -7.19 14.25
C ASP A 10 14.79 -7.54 14.28
N ASN A 11 13.89 -6.55 14.36
CA ASN A 11 12.45 -6.77 14.58
C ASN A 11 11.50 -6.01 13.64
N TRP A 12 12.02 -5.24 12.67
CA TRP A 12 11.20 -4.40 11.79
C TRP A 12 10.17 -5.15 10.94
N LEU A 13 10.35 -6.45 10.69
CA LEU A 13 9.40 -7.29 9.95
C LEU A 13 8.45 -8.09 10.85
N GLU A 14 8.54 -7.90 12.17
CA GLU A 14 7.73 -8.61 13.14
C GLU A 14 6.58 -7.72 13.63
N PRO A 15 5.41 -8.29 13.96
CA PRO A 15 4.39 -7.55 14.70
C PRO A 15 4.94 -7.09 16.06
N PRO A 16 4.59 -5.86 16.52
CA PRO A 16 3.67 -4.90 15.90
C PRO A 16 4.34 -3.90 14.94
N HIS A 17 5.64 -4.05 14.65
CA HIS A 17 6.45 -3.07 13.95
C HIS A 17 6.29 -3.07 12.42
N LEU A 18 5.77 -4.16 11.86
CA LEU A 18 5.68 -4.41 10.42
C LEU A 18 5.08 -3.21 9.65
N HIS A 19 3.85 -2.79 9.97
CA HIS A 19 3.12 -1.76 9.22
C HIS A 19 3.83 -0.40 9.16
N TRP A 20 4.47 0.00 10.26
CA TRP A 20 5.28 1.20 10.26
C TRP A 20 6.53 0.98 9.40
N SER A 21 7.24 -0.12 9.61
CA SER A 21 8.53 -0.36 8.97
C SER A 21 8.44 -0.48 7.44
N LEU A 22 7.33 -1.02 6.91
CA LEU A 22 7.11 -1.11 5.46
C LEU A 22 6.98 0.26 4.79
N ARG A 23 6.56 1.30 5.52
CA ARG A 23 6.43 2.69 5.01
C ARG A 23 7.62 3.58 5.39
N HIS A 24 8.41 3.14 6.35
CA HIS A 24 9.54 3.89 6.91
C HIS A 24 10.90 3.18 6.69
N ALA A 25 11.00 2.26 5.73
CA ALA A 25 12.21 1.44 5.51
C ALA A 25 13.51 2.26 5.35
N ARG A 26 13.44 3.48 4.80
CA ARG A 26 14.59 4.39 4.66
C ARG A 26 15.14 4.93 5.98
N GLU A 27 14.37 4.86 7.06
CA GLU A 27 14.80 5.24 8.40
C GLU A 27 15.53 4.08 9.11
N LEU A 28 15.44 2.87 8.57
CA LEU A 28 16.03 1.65 9.14
C LEU A 28 17.24 1.16 8.34
N ILE A 29 17.16 1.23 7.00
CA ILE A 29 18.14 0.66 6.08
C ILE A 29 18.65 1.78 5.15
N PRO A 30 19.97 1.86 4.87
CA PRO A 30 20.49 2.75 3.85
C PRO A 30 19.82 2.52 2.49
N THR A 31 19.29 3.58 1.88
CA THR A 31 18.60 3.51 0.59
C THR A 31 19.22 4.46 -0.43
N ALA A 32 19.17 4.05 -1.70
CA ALA A 32 19.45 4.94 -2.82
C ALA A 32 18.13 5.51 -3.36
N LEU A 33 18.12 6.81 -3.69
CA LEU A 33 16.96 7.45 -4.29
C LEU A 33 16.84 7.08 -5.78
N VAL A 34 15.74 6.42 -6.13
CA VAL A 34 15.30 6.32 -7.53
C VAL A 34 14.51 7.58 -7.85
N ARG A 35 15.08 8.48 -8.66
CA ARG A 35 14.41 9.73 -9.05
C ARG A 35 13.27 9.42 -10.03
N ARG A 36 12.14 10.12 -9.86
CA ARG A 36 11.08 10.12 -10.88
C ARG A 36 11.59 10.75 -12.20
N GLY A 37 10.93 10.43 -13.31
CA GLY A 37 11.16 11.11 -14.59
C GLY A 37 10.78 12.60 -14.56
N GLU A 38 11.27 13.35 -15.54
CA GLU A 38 11.00 14.80 -15.66
C GLU A 38 9.54 15.08 -16.03
N SER A 39 8.94 14.23 -16.87
CA SER A 39 7.54 14.32 -17.26
C SER A 39 6.66 13.45 -16.36
N ILE A 40 5.51 14.01 -15.97
CA ILE A 40 4.48 13.31 -15.20
C ILE A 40 3.27 13.18 -16.10
N ARG A 41 2.73 11.96 -16.19
CA ARG A 41 1.42 11.72 -16.78
C ARG A 41 0.40 11.64 -15.65
N ALA A 42 -0.47 12.64 -15.54
CA ALA A 42 -1.59 12.60 -14.61
C ALA A 42 -2.57 11.49 -15.02
N LEU A 43 -3.04 10.73 -14.03
CA LEU A 43 -4.18 9.83 -14.19
C LEU A 43 -5.47 10.62 -13.98
N ARG A 44 -6.56 10.19 -14.62
CA ARG A 44 -7.89 10.78 -14.38
C ARG A 44 -8.42 10.25 -13.05
N ASP A 45 -9.09 11.11 -12.30
CA ASP A 45 -9.80 10.72 -11.09
C ASP A 45 -11.27 10.49 -11.45
N ASP A 46 -11.76 9.26 -11.27
CA ASP A 46 -13.11 8.81 -11.64
C ASP A 46 -13.62 7.76 -10.63
N PRO A 47 -13.69 8.11 -9.33
CA PRO A 47 -13.97 7.14 -8.27
C PRO A 47 -15.40 6.60 -8.37
N ASP A 48 -15.52 5.29 -8.20
CA ASP A 48 -16.79 4.56 -8.06
C ASP A 48 -16.85 3.97 -6.65
N ASP A 49 -17.45 4.71 -5.73
CA ASP A 49 -17.59 4.29 -4.32
C ASP A 49 -18.36 2.96 -4.19
N GLY A 50 -19.20 2.62 -5.17
CA GLY A 50 -19.90 1.33 -5.23
C GLY A 50 -18.97 0.12 -5.32
N LEU A 51 -17.70 0.33 -5.69
CA LEU A 51 -16.69 -0.72 -5.68
C LEU A 51 -16.39 -1.21 -4.26
N LEU A 52 -16.50 -0.37 -3.23
CA LEU A 52 -16.30 -0.79 -1.84
C LEU A 52 -17.44 -1.70 -1.34
N ASP A 53 -18.64 -1.56 -1.89
CA ASP A 53 -19.81 -2.36 -1.54
C ASP A 53 -19.89 -3.70 -2.30
N LEU A 54 -18.98 -3.94 -3.25
CA LEU A 54 -18.94 -5.19 -4.00
C LEU A 54 -18.67 -6.37 -3.05
N GLU A 55 -19.63 -7.30 -3.04
CA GLU A 55 -19.58 -8.51 -2.25
C GLU A 55 -18.78 -9.60 -2.96
N PHE A 56 -17.92 -10.28 -2.22
CA PHE A 56 -17.21 -11.46 -2.68
C PHE A 56 -17.20 -12.56 -1.61
N VAL A 57 -16.99 -13.80 -2.04
CA VAL A 57 -16.86 -14.95 -1.12
C VAL A 57 -15.38 -15.25 -0.95
N GLY A 58 -14.85 -14.94 0.23
CA GLY A 58 -13.49 -15.28 0.64
C GLY A 58 -13.44 -16.50 1.57
N HIS A 59 -12.23 -16.81 2.05
CA HIS A 59 -12.02 -17.91 3.00
C HIS A 59 -12.76 -17.73 4.35
N GLN A 60 -13.02 -16.48 4.76
CA GLN A 60 -13.78 -16.12 5.97
C GLN A 60 -15.28 -15.95 5.68
N GLY A 61 -15.76 -16.36 4.50
CA GLY A 61 -17.14 -16.20 4.08
C GLY A 61 -17.36 -14.97 3.21
N ARG A 62 -18.63 -14.56 3.10
CA ARG A 62 -19.08 -13.46 2.25
C ARG A 62 -18.92 -12.11 2.95
N ARG A 63 -18.35 -11.12 2.26
CA ARG A 63 -18.18 -9.74 2.73
C ARG A 63 -17.97 -8.76 1.56
N SER A 64 -18.15 -7.47 1.83
CA SER A 64 -17.80 -6.40 0.91
C SER A 64 -16.28 -6.18 0.81
N ILE A 65 -15.82 -5.58 -0.29
CA ILE A 65 -14.41 -5.13 -0.45
C ILE A 65 -14.03 -4.16 0.67
N GLY A 66 -14.88 -3.19 0.99
CA GLY A 66 -14.62 -2.21 2.05
C GLY A 66 -14.46 -2.86 3.43
N THR A 67 -15.35 -3.80 3.77
CA THR A 67 -15.23 -4.57 5.02
C THR A 67 -13.94 -5.39 5.04
N TRP A 68 -13.59 -6.04 3.93
CA TRP A 68 -12.35 -6.79 3.83
C TRP A 68 -11.12 -5.92 4.07
N LEU A 69 -11.03 -4.75 3.43
CA LEU A 69 -9.91 -3.82 3.58
C LEU A 69 -9.77 -3.32 5.03
N GLN A 70 -10.89 -3.03 5.71
CA GLN A 70 -10.88 -2.57 7.10
C GLN A 70 -10.53 -3.67 8.13
N THR A 71 -10.78 -4.94 7.79
CA THR A 71 -10.63 -6.09 8.70
C THR A 71 -9.36 -6.89 8.44
N THR A 72 -8.52 -6.44 7.53
CA THR A 72 -7.25 -7.07 7.19
C THR A 72 -6.10 -6.07 7.28
N GLU A 73 -4.88 -6.59 7.26
CA GLU A 73 -3.64 -5.84 7.36
C GLU A 73 -3.25 -5.19 6.00
N VAL A 74 -4.22 -4.68 5.24
CA VAL A 74 -3.97 -3.98 3.98
C VAL A 74 -3.69 -2.51 4.26
N ASP A 75 -2.53 -2.01 3.83
CA ASP A 75 -2.19 -0.59 3.99
C ASP A 75 -2.85 0.30 2.93
N SER A 76 -2.93 -0.17 1.67
CA SER A 76 -3.60 0.56 0.58
C SER A 76 -4.02 -0.32 -0.59
N LEU A 77 -5.02 0.15 -1.35
CA LEU A 77 -5.48 -0.44 -2.61
C LEU A 77 -5.82 0.67 -3.61
N THR A 78 -5.24 0.59 -4.80
CA THR A 78 -5.61 1.45 -5.95
C THR A 78 -6.05 0.57 -7.12
N VAL A 79 -7.18 0.90 -7.74
CA VAL A 79 -7.69 0.22 -8.94
C VAL A 79 -7.73 1.20 -10.10
N LEU A 80 -7.12 0.80 -11.21
CA LEU A 80 -7.13 1.56 -12.46
C LEU A 80 -8.01 0.90 -13.50
N ARG A 81 -8.80 1.70 -14.23
CA ARG A 81 -9.49 1.32 -15.46
C ARG A 81 -8.98 2.20 -16.59
N GLY A 82 -8.06 1.67 -17.40
CA GLY A 82 -7.39 2.44 -18.44
C GLY A 82 -6.54 3.56 -17.83
N GLU A 83 -6.90 4.82 -18.09
CA GLU A 83 -6.21 6.00 -17.55
C GLU A 83 -6.87 6.57 -16.28
N SER A 84 -7.96 5.95 -15.81
CA SER A 84 -8.75 6.44 -14.67
C SER A 84 -8.46 5.65 -13.40
N VAL A 85 -8.22 6.36 -12.29
CA VAL A 85 -8.29 5.83 -10.93
C VAL A 85 -9.78 5.71 -10.59
N VAL A 86 -10.25 4.47 -10.44
CA VAL A 86 -11.67 4.18 -10.15
C VAL A 86 -11.93 3.79 -8.70
N LEU A 87 -10.87 3.42 -7.98
CA LEU A 87 -10.91 3.23 -6.53
C LEU A 87 -9.55 3.55 -5.96
N GLU A 88 -9.54 4.30 -4.87
CA GLU A 88 -8.35 4.48 -4.04
C GLU A 88 -8.75 4.41 -2.58
N TRP A 89 -8.25 3.40 -1.88
CA TRP A 89 -8.47 3.19 -0.46
C TRP A 89 -7.13 3.13 0.27
N ARG A 90 -7.07 3.72 1.47
CA ARG A 90 -5.90 3.74 2.34
C ARG A 90 -6.34 3.48 3.76
N ALA A 91 -5.52 2.74 4.53
CA ALA A 91 -5.71 2.63 5.96
C ALA A 91 -5.62 4.00 6.64
N PRO A 92 -6.23 4.21 7.83
CA PRO A 92 -6.36 5.54 8.45
C PRO A 92 -5.06 6.32 8.65
N ASP A 93 -3.92 5.63 8.79
CA ASP A 93 -2.61 6.21 9.03
C ASP A 93 -1.69 6.21 7.79
N VAL A 94 -2.19 5.80 6.62
CA VAL A 94 -1.45 5.74 5.36
C VAL A 94 -1.72 6.98 4.51
N ARG A 95 -0.66 7.69 4.14
CA ARG A 95 -0.75 8.91 3.31
C ARG A 95 -0.62 8.59 1.83
N ALA A 96 -1.10 9.49 0.99
CA ALA A 96 -0.99 9.34 -0.47
C ALA A 96 0.45 9.37 -0.99
N ASP A 97 1.35 10.02 -0.26
CA ASP A 97 2.77 10.19 -0.59
C ASP A 97 3.72 9.24 0.16
N ASP A 98 3.18 8.30 0.95
CA ASP A 98 3.99 7.29 1.63
C ASP A 98 4.65 6.34 0.61
N VAL A 99 5.94 6.05 0.82
CA VAL A 99 6.67 5.07 0.01
C VAL A 99 6.62 3.71 0.70
N HIS A 100 5.96 2.75 0.08
CA HIS A 100 5.79 1.41 0.63
C HIS A 100 6.83 0.42 0.08
N LEU A 101 7.37 -0.45 0.95
CA LEU A 101 8.22 -1.56 0.54
C LEU A 101 7.42 -2.55 -0.31
N LEU A 102 7.90 -2.87 -1.51
CA LEU A 102 7.19 -3.70 -2.49
C LEU A 102 7.63 -5.18 -2.50
N PHE A 103 8.59 -5.55 -1.66
CA PHE A 103 9.21 -6.88 -1.65
C PHE A 103 9.55 -7.38 -3.07
N SER A 104 9.06 -8.57 -3.43
CA SER A 104 9.38 -9.23 -4.70
C SER A 104 8.75 -8.60 -5.94
N VAL A 105 7.81 -7.66 -5.81
CA VAL A 105 7.30 -6.89 -6.97
C VAL A 105 8.44 -6.14 -7.67
N THR A 106 9.47 -5.73 -6.92
CA THR A 106 10.70 -5.11 -7.45
C THR A 106 11.35 -5.94 -8.57
N LYS A 107 11.25 -7.28 -8.53
CA LYS A 107 11.83 -8.16 -9.56
C LYS A 107 11.22 -7.92 -10.94
N SER A 108 9.91 -7.66 -11.00
CA SER A 108 9.22 -7.34 -12.26
C SER A 108 9.69 -6.01 -12.84
N ILE A 109 10.06 -5.04 -12.00
CA ILE A 109 10.62 -3.76 -12.45
C ILE A 109 12.03 -3.99 -13.00
N THR A 110 12.88 -4.70 -12.25
CA THR A 110 14.26 -4.98 -12.67
C THR A 110 14.32 -5.82 -13.96
N SER A 111 13.38 -6.73 -14.20
CA SER A 111 13.36 -7.53 -15.42
C SER A 111 13.02 -6.75 -16.70
N LEU A 112 12.52 -5.53 -16.58
CA LEU A 112 12.22 -4.66 -17.73
C LEU A 112 13.44 -3.85 -18.21
N LEU A 113 14.54 -3.86 -17.45
CA LEU A 113 15.80 -3.20 -17.76
C LEU A 113 16.76 -4.17 -18.43
#